data_AF-A0A4R7V3I6-F1
#
_entry.id   AF-A0A4R7V3I6-F1
#
_cell.length_a   1.000
_cell.length_b   1.000
_cell.length_c   1.000
_cell.angle_alpha   90.00
_cell.angle_beta   90.00
_cell.angle_gamma   90.00
#
_symmetry.space_group_name_H-M   'P 1'
#
loop_
_entity.id
_entity.type
_entity.pdbx_description
1 polymer ?
#
loop_
_entity_poly.entity_id
_entity_poly.type
_entity_poly.pdbx_seq_one_letter_code
_entity_poly.pdbx_strand_id
1 'polypeptide(L)'
;MNGLKSFVTLQARLYEFLEQQDETTLQQLASGTAQLVVVGRDVPRPAPATHTTTPSDDPYQAAQDLPRLASAHDRRVYLTASGMTTEKLKRVAKLLGLTGYSNKRKAELTDLLAGRSSDQAEKPAGEPSRSAPPVPEAVDDSTQAEEQSSATAARPMPDTARPHVDAAAIASRLREIETEEEGAAYLRTQALDRQGLLAVAAELRLTRVDRLKAAELEKRMLKQAIGARRKFAGLRKW
;
A
#
# COMPACT_ATOMS: atom_id res chain seq x y z
N MET A 1 14.66 -52.51 0.71
CA MET A 1 13.89 -51.85 -0.38
C MET A 1 13.87 -50.31 -0.34
N ASN A 2 14.42 -49.63 0.69
CA ASN A 2 14.37 -48.16 0.77
C ASN A 2 15.32 -47.43 -0.19
N GLY A 3 16.42 -48.05 -0.62
CA GLY A 3 17.40 -47.42 -1.52
C GLY A 3 16.83 -47.04 -2.89
N LEU A 4 15.95 -47.87 -3.45
CA LEU A 4 15.35 -47.61 -4.77
C LEU A 4 14.43 -46.38 -4.73
N LYS A 5 13.62 -46.23 -3.68
CA LYS A 5 12.74 -45.05 -3.51
C LYS A 5 13.56 -43.76 -3.34
N SER A 6 14.66 -43.82 -2.59
CA SER A 6 15.57 -42.68 -2.43
C SER A 6 16.24 -42.28 -3.75
N PHE A 7 16.65 -43.26 -4.56
CA PHE A 7 17.25 -43.01 -5.86
C PHE A 7 16.27 -42.34 -6.84
N VAL A 8 15.04 -42.86 -6.93
CA VAL A 8 13.99 -42.26 -7.78
C VAL A 8 13.66 -40.84 -7.34
N THR A 9 13.58 -40.60 -6.02
CA THR A 9 13.34 -39.26 -5.47
C THR A 9 14.48 -38.30 -5.79
N LEU A 10 15.73 -38.77 -5.75
CA LEU A 10 16.89 -37.97 -6.10
C LEU A 10 16.90 -37.62 -7.60
N GLN A 11 16.57 -38.58 -8.47
CA GLN A 11 16.46 -38.33 -9.90
C GLN A 11 15.38 -37.28 -10.20
N ALA A 12 14.20 -37.39 -9.59
CA ALA A 12 13.13 -36.41 -9.78
C ALA A 12 13.57 -34.99 -9.39
N ARG A 13 14.23 -34.84 -8.24
CA ARG A 13 14.76 -33.54 -7.78
C ARG A 13 15.87 -33.00 -8.68
N LEU A 14 16.70 -33.87 -9.23
CA LEU A 14 17.74 -33.46 -10.17
C LEU A 14 17.12 -32.85 -11.43
N TYR A 15 16.09 -33.50 -12.00
CA TYR A 15 15.40 -32.97 -13.17
C TYR A 15 14.70 -31.65 -12.88
N GLU A 16 14.00 -31.54 -11.75
CA GLU A 16 13.34 -30.30 -11.33
C GLU A 16 14.36 -29.16 -11.14
N PHE A 17 15.53 -29.45 -10.56
CA PHE A 17 16.61 -28.48 -10.43
C PHE A 17 17.14 -28.00 -11.79
N LEU A 18 17.39 -28.94 -12.71
CA LEU A 18 17.89 -28.64 -14.05
C LEU A 18 16.90 -27.81 -14.87
N GLU A 19 15.59 -28.02 -14.69
CA GLU A 19 14.53 -27.23 -15.35
C GLU A 19 14.51 -25.76 -14.90
N GLN A 20 14.98 -25.46 -13.68
CA GLN A 20 15.03 -24.11 -13.14
C GLN A 20 16.33 -23.35 -13.45
N GLN A 21 17.34 -24.02 -14.01
CA GLN A 21 18.62 -23.38 -14.31
C GLN A 21 18.57 -22.68 -15.67
N ASP A 22 19.29 -21.57 -15.76
CA ASP A 22 19.56 -20.87 -17.01
C ASP A 22 20.51 -21.67 -17.92
N GLU A 23 20.46 -21.40 -19.21
CA GLU A 23 21.23 -22.13 -20.21
C GLU A 23 22.75 -21.99 -20.04
N THR A 24 23.22 -20.85 -19.50
CA THR A 24 24.64 -20.66 -19.20
C THR A 24 25.12 -21.57 -18.07
N THR A 25 24.34 -21.73 -17.01
CA THR A 25 24.64 -22.68 -15.92
C THR A 25 24.63 -24.13 -16.42
N LEU A 26 23.70 -24.50 -17.30
CA LEU A 26 23.66 -25.83 -17.90
C LEU A 26 24.91 -26.12 -18.75
N GLN A 27 25.39 -25.14 -19.53
CA GLN A 27 26.64 -25.26 -20.28
C GLN A 27 27.86 -25.39 -19.36
N GLN A 28 27.87 -24.69 -18.22
CA GLN A 28 28.95 -24.82 -17.23
C GLN A 28 28.97 -26.21 -16.59
N LEU A 29 27.80 -26.78 -16.28
CA LEU A 29 27.69 -28.15 -15.79
C LEU A 29 28.14 -29.17 -16.85
N ALA A 30 27.72 -29.01 -18.11
CA ALA A 30 28.08 -29.91 -19.20
C ALA A 30 29.59 -29.85 -19.56
N SER A 31 30.21 -28.67 -19.43
CA SER A 31 31.66 -28.50 -19.62
C SER A 31 32.50 -28.93 -18.42
N GLY A 32 31.88 -29.29 -17.29
CA GLY A 32 32.57 -29.63 -16.05
C GLY A 32 33.20 -28.44 -15.32
N THR A 33 32.90 -27.21 -15.74
CA THR A 33 33.34 -25.98 -15.06
C THR A 33 32.55 -25.70 -13.79
N ALA A 34 31.31 -26.19 -13.72
CA ALA A 34 30.51 -26.25 -12.50
C ALA A 34 30.29 -27.70 -12.06
N GLN A 35 30.18 -27.93 -10.75
CA GLN A 35 29.89 -29.25 -10.18
C GLN A 35 28.71 -29.17 -9.20
N LEU A 36 27.80 -30.13 -9.29
CA LEU A 36 26.71 -30.27 -8.33
C LEU A 36 27.21 -31.03 -7.10
N VAL A 37 27.11 -30.39 -5.94
CA VAL A 37 27.43 -31.02 -4.65
C VAL A 37 26.13 -31.31 -3.92
N VAL A 38 25.89 -32.59 -3.63
CA VAL A 38 24.76 -33.00 -2.78
C VAL A 38 25.16 -32.76 -1.33
N VAL A 39 24.73 -31.62 -0.78
CA VAL A 39 24.97 -31.30 0.64
C VAL A 39 24.00 -32.12 1.49
N GLY A 40 24.52 -33.13 2.18
CA GLY A 40 23.77 -33.91 3.16
C GLY A 40 23.20 -33.00 4.25
N ARG A 41 22.04 -33.38 4.81
CA ARG A 41 21.23 -32.56 5.73
C ARG A 41 21.91 -32.17 7.06
N ASP A 42 23.12 -32.67 7.31
CA ASP A 42 23.92 -32.44 8.54
C ASP A 42 25.12 -31.50 8.39
N VAL A 43 25.31 -30.89 7.21
CA VAL A 43 26.29 -29.80 7.12
C VAL A 43 25.65 -28.56 7.73
N PRO A 44 26.26 -27.90 8.76
CA PRO A 44 25.76 -26.64 9.28
C PRO A 44 25.60 -25.70 8.09
N ARG A 45 24.34 -25.35 7.81
CA ARG A 45 23.91 -24.51 6.70
C ARG A 45 24.93 -23.39 6.56
N PRO A 46 25.73 -23.33 5.47
CA PRO A 46 26.64 -22.22 5.26
C PRO A 46 25.80 -20.97 5.41
N ALA A 47 26.20 -20.08 6.32
CA ALA A 47 25.47 -18.86 6.61
C ALA A 47 25.06 -18.27 5.27
N PRO A 48 23.75 -18.00 5.05
CA PRO A 48 23.25 -17.54 3.76
C PRO A 48 24.20 -16.45 3.29
N ALA A 49 24.77 -16.64 2.08
CA ALA A 49 25.76 -15.73 1.52
C ALA A 49 25.29 -14.33 1.84
N THR A 50 26.02 -13.65 2.73
CA THR A 50 25.64 -12.33 3.22
C THR A 50 25.52 -11.49 1.98
N HIS A 51 24.28 -11.23 1.56
CA HIS A 51 24.01 -10.48 0.36
C HIS A 51 24.73 -9.15 0.57
N THR A 52 25.85 -8.98 -0.12
CA THR A 52 26.63 -7.75 -0.12
C THR A 52 25.82 -6.78 -0.96
N THR A 53 24.75 -6.27 -0.36
CA THR A 53 23.92 -5.22 -0.93
C THR A 53 24.86 -4.06 -1.19
N THR A 54 25.17 -3.86 -2.47
CA THR A 54 26.07 -2.80 -2.88
C THR A 54 25.43 -1.48 -2.44
N PRO A 55 26.10 -0.67 -1.62
CA PRO A 55 25.49 0.52 -1.04
C PRO A 55 25.13 1.51 -2.15
N SER A 56 23.84 1.76 -2.31
CA SER A 56 23.33 2.73 -3.28
C SER A 56 23.37 4.14 -2.69
N ASP A 57 23.78 5.13 -3.50
CA ASP A 57 23.78 6.56 -3.13
C ASP A 57 22.41 7.24 -3.41
N ASP A 58 21.41 6.48 -3.85
CA ASP A 58 20.03 6.94 -4.02
C ASP A 58 19.23 6.83 -2.69
N PRO A 59 18.67 7.93 -2.16
CA PRO A 59 17.86 7.90 -0.94
C PRO A 59 16.61 7.01 -1.04
N TYR A 60 16.03 6.84 -2.23
CA TYR A 60 14.85 5.96 -2.40
C TYR A 60 15.24 4.49 -2.25
N GLN A 61 16.32 4.08 -2.91
CA GLN A 61 16.85 2.73 -2.82
C GLN A 61 17.29 2.41 -1.38
N ALA A 62 18.02 3.32 -0.73
CA ALA A 62 18.42 3.15 0.66
C ALA A 62 17.21 3.00 1.61
N ALA A 63 16.12 3.74 1.38
CA ALA A 63 14.91 3.58 2.19
C ALA A 63 14.24 2.20 2.01
N GLN A 64 14.37 1.58 0.83
CA GLN A 64 13.87 0.22 0.57
C GLN A 64 14.78 -0.88 1.13
N ASP A 65 16.10 -0.65 1.11
CA ASP A 65 17.08 -1.66 1.52
C ASP A 65 17.33 -1.68 3.04
N LEU A 66 17.20 -0.53 3.73
CA LEU A 66 17.40 -0.44 5.19
C LEU A 66 16.53 -1.43 5.99
N PRO A 67 15.22 -1.61 5.73
CA PRO A 67 14.39 -2.59 6.42
C PRO A 67 14.79 -4.05 6.15
N ARG A 68 15.51 -4.33 5.07
CA ARG A 68 15.96 -5.69 4.70
C ARG A 68 17.19 -6.13 5.48
N LEU A 69 17.94 -5.18 6.04
CA LEU A 69 19.12 -5.45 6.84
C LEU A 69 18.69 -5.84 8.26
N ALA A 70 19.07 -7.03 8.69
CA ALA A 70 18.60 -7.62 9.94
C ALA A 70 19.14 -6.91 11.19
N SER A 71 20.38 -6.39 11.15
CA SER A 71 21.01 -5.76 12.30
C SER A 71 21.14 -4.24 12.16
N ALA A 72 21.10 -3.55 13.30
CA ALA A 72 21.39 -2.12 13.37
C ALA A 72 22.83 -1.82 12.93
N HIS A 73 23.76 -2.74 13.21
CA HIS A 73 25.15 -2.60 12.79
C HIS A 73 25.27 -2.61 11.26
N ASP A 74 24.62 -3.56 10.57
CA ASP A 74 24.66 -3.65 9.10
C ASP A 74 24.06 -2.40 8.44
N ARG A 75 22.96 -1.87 9.00
CA ARG A 75 22.39 -0.60 8.56
C ARG A 75 23.36 0.56 8.69
N ARG A 76 24.10 0.62 9.81
CA ARG A 76 25.12 1.67 10.03
C ARG A 76 26.28 1.54 9.06
N VAL A 77 26.73 0.31 8.78
CA VAL A 77 27.78 0.03 7.78
C VAL A 77 27.30 0.44 6.40
N TYR A 78 26.09 0.04 5.99
CA TYR A 78 25.47 0.41 4.73
C TYR A 78 25.40 1.93 4.53
N LEU A 79 24.87 2.66 5.53
CA LEU A 79 24.75 4.11 5.48
C LEU A 79 26.11 4.82 5.45
N THR A 80 27.10 4.31 6.18
CA THR A 80 28.46 4.87 6.16
C THR A 80 29.12 4.64 4.80
N ALA A 81 29.02 3.42 4.27
CA ALA A 81 29.61 3.03 2.99
C ALA A 81 28.98 3.75 1.80
N SER A 82 27.69 4.09 1.87
CA SER A 82 27.00 4.87 0.82
C SER A 82 27.51 6.31 0.66
N GLY A 83 28.27 6.84 1.62
CA GLY A 83 28.84 8.19 1.52
C GLY A 83 27.81 9.33 1.54
N MET A 84 26.53 9.07 1.85
CA MET A 84 25.45 10.04 1.73
C MET A 84 25.67 11.35 2.49
N THR A 85 25.18 12.45 1.91
CA THR A 85 25.13 13.77 2.55
C THR A 85 24.00 13.84 3.59
N THR A 86 24.05 14.82 4.49
CA THR A 86 23.01 15.06 5.50
C THR A 86 21.62 15.24 4.89
N GLU A 87 21.53 15.96 3.76
CA GLU A 87 20.25 16.18 3.06
C GLU A 87 19.67 14.89 2.48
N LYS A 88 20.50 13.99 1.95
CA LYS A 88 20.06 12.66 1.50
C LYS A 88 19.57 11.81 2.67
N LEU A 89 20.29 11.79 3.79
CA LEU A 89 19.87 11.07 5.00
C LEU A 89 18.54 11.60 5.56
N LYS A 90 18.31 12.92 5.53
CA LYS A 90 17.01 13.51 5.89
C LYS A 90 15.89 13.06 4.95
N ARG A 91 16.16 12.91 3.64
CA ARG A 91 15.19 12.34 2.69
C ARG A 91 14.87 10.88 2.99
N VAL A 92 15.88 10.06 3.29
CA VAL A 92 15.67 8.66 3.73
C VAL A 92 14.80 8.63 4.99
N ALA A 93 15.10 9.47 5.99
CA ALA A 93 14.29 9.57 7.20
C ALA A 93 12.83 9.98 6.91
N LYS A 94 12.63 10.93 5.99
CA LYS A 94 11.30 11.34 5.53
C LYS A 94 10.54 10.22 4.85
N LEU A 95 11.18 9.47 3.95
CA LEU A 95 10.57 8.34 3.22
C LEU A 95 10.15 7.22 4.17
N LEU A 96 10.93 7.01 5.22
CA LEU A 96 10.57 6.07 6.28
C LEU A 96 9.48 6.62 7.22
N GLY A 97 9.11 7.90 7.13
CA GLY A 97 8.10 8.51 8.00
C GLY A 97 8.60 8.80 9.42
N LEU A 98 9.91 9.00 9.60
CA LEU A 98 10.46 9.48 10.85
C LEU A 98 10.08 10.95 11.06
N THR A 99 10.08 11.43 12.30
CA THR A 99 9.88 12.85 12.65
C THR A 99 11.05 13.32 13.54
N GLY A 100 11.21 14.64 13.73
CA GLY A 100 12.28 15.18 14.59
C GLY A 100 13.71 15.04 14.05
N TYR A 101 13.88 14.76 12.76
CA TYR A 101 15.19 14.57 12.13
C TYR A 101 15.80 15.86 11.54
N SER A 102 15.07 16.97 11.51
CA SER A 102 15.48 18.20 10.82
C SER A 102 16.75 18.85 11.40
N ASN A 103 16.94 18.74 12.72
CA ASN A 103 18.02 19.41 13.46
C ASN A 103 19.17 18.45 13.83
N LYS A 104 19.13 17.20 13.35
CA LYS A 104 20.13 16.18 13.70
C LYS A 104 21.36 16.27 12.82
N ARG A 105 22.53 16.06 13.44
CA ARG A 105 23.82 15.97 12.72
C ARG A 105 23.92 14.66 11.95
N LYS A 106 24.86 14.56 11.00
CA LYS A 106 25.06 13.36 10.15
C LYS A 106 25.14 12.07 10.97
N ALA A 107 25.98 12.05 12.01
CA ALA A 107 26.16 10.88 12.87
C ALA A 107 24.86 10.48 13.60
N GLU A 108 24.15 11.45 14.17
CA GLU A 108 22.87 11.22 14.86
C GLU A 108 21.77 10.73 13.92
N LEU A 109 21.75 11.21 12.66
CA LEU A 109 20.84 10.73 11.63
C LEU A 109 21.13 9.27 11.26
N THR A 110 22.42 8.93 11.10
CA THR A 110 22.83 7.55 10.83
C THR A 110 22.44 6.61 11.98
N ASP A 111 22.69 7.00 13.22
CA ASP A 111 22.34 6.19 14.40
C ASP A 111 20.81 6.03 14.54
N LEU A 112 20.05 7.10 14.28
CA LEU A 112 18.58 7.05 14.30
C LEU A 112 18.01 6.13 13.21
N LEU A 113 18.56 6.19 12.00
CA LEU A 113 18.16 5.30 10.89
C LEU A 113 18.55 3.85 11.14
N ALA A 114 19.70 3.62 11.80
CA ALA A 114 20.16 2.29 12.18
C ALA A 114 19.32 1.67 13.32
N GLY A 115 18.82 2.46 14.27
CA GLY A 115 18.10 1.95 15.44
C GLY A 115 16.64 1.51 15.20
N ARG A 116 15.97 2.01 14.15
CA ARG A 116 14.50 1.94 14.08
C ARG A 116 13.89 0.56 13.80
N SER A 117 14.56 -0.35 13.09
CA SER A 117 13.87 -1.56 12.62
C SER A 117 13.62 -2.61 13.70
N SER A 118 14.30 -2.55 14.85
CA SER A 118 14.08 -3.53 15.92
C SER A 118 12.76 -3.29 16.66
N ASP A 119 12.41 -2.02 16.88
CA ASP A 119 11.26 -1.69 17.74
C ASP A 119 9.90 -1.73 17.00
N GLN A 120 9.89 -1.74 15.67
CA GLN A 120 8.65 -1.68 14.89
C GLN A 120 8.13 -3.05 14.44
N ALA A 121 8.95 -4.11 14.51
CA ALA A 121 8.54 -5.47 14.15
C ALA A 121 7.82 -6.22 15.28
N GLU A 122 7.85 -5.69 16.51
CA GLU A 122 7.37 -6.39 17.71
C GLU A 122 6.29 -5.61 18.45
N LYS A 123 5.44 -4.85 17.74
CA LYS A 123 4.12 -4.50 18.27
C LYS A 123 3.18 -5.66 17.93
N PRO A 124 2.97 -6.65 18.82
CA PRO A 124 1.89 -7.61 18.62
C PRO A 124 0.62 -6.81 18.42
N ALA A 125 -0.19 -7.25 17.46
CA ALA A 125 -1.57 -6.81 17.30
C ALA A 125 -2.36 -7.22 18.55
N GLY A 126 -2.11 -6.54 19.67
CA GLY A 126 -2.90 -6.59 20.87
C GLY A 126 -4.26 -6.01 20.54
N GLU A 127 -5.25 -6.86 20.75
CA GLU A 127 -6.68 -6.72 20.57
C GLU A 127 -7.22 -5.28 20.66
N PRO A 128 -8.17 -4.89 19.79
CA PRO A 128 -8.97 -3.71 20.02
C PRO A 128 -9.78 -3.91 21.30
N SER A 129 -9.35 -3.22 22.36
CA SER A 129 -10.13 -3.02 23.58
C SER A 129 -11.50 -2.46 23.20
N ARG A 130 -12.50 -3.33 23.21
CA ARG A 130 -13.93 -3.00 23.15
C ARG A 130 -14.30 -2.36 24.47
N SER A 131 -14.07 -1.06 24.61
CA SER A 131 -14.80 -0.27 25.61
C SER A 131 -16.24 -0.14 25.13
N ALA A 132 -17.14 -0.83 25.83
CA ALA A 132 -18.57 -0.73 25.68
C ALA A 132 -19.05 0.72 25.93
N PRO A 133 -19.96 1.26 25.09
CA PRO A 133 -20.70 2.46 25.44
C PRO A 133 -21.82 2.12 26.44
N PRO A 134 -22.12 3.00 27.41
CA PRO A 134 -23.26 2.85 28.30
C PRO A 134 -24.58 3.02 27.51
N VAL A 135 -25.51 2.14 27.82
CA VAL A 135 -26.92 2.15 27.41
C VAL A 135 -27.61 3.38 28.02
N PRO A 136 -28.26 4.26 27.24
CA PRO A 136 -29.33 5.09 27.73
C PRO A 136 -30.69 4.43 27.47
N GLU A 137 -31.50 4.46 28.52
CA GLU A 137 -32.84 3.92 28.64
C GLU A 137 -33.83 4.48 27.61
N ALA A 138 -34.84 3.65 27.38
CA ALA A 138 -36.02 3.93 26.60
C ALA A 138 -36.79 5.15 27.13
N VAL A 139 -37.28 5.97 26.20
CA VAL A 139 -38.46 6.80 26.41
C VAL A 139 -39.36 6.61 25.20
N ASP A 140 -40.47 5.93 25.42
CA ASP A 140 -41.70 5.99 24.62
C ASP A 140 -42.21 7.43 24.60
N ASP A 141 -42.55 7.97 23.43
CA ASP A 141 -43.89 8.59 23.22
C ASP A 141 -44.12 8.94 21.73
N SER A 142 -45.14 8.30 21.16
CA SER A 142 -46.26 8.91 20.42
C SER A 142 -46.07 10.08 19.42
N THR A 143 -46.46 9.77 18.18
CA THR A 143 -47.63 10.38 17.48
C THR A 143 -47.45 11.63 16.60
N GLN A 144 -48.16 11.55 15.46
CA GLN A 144 -48.56 12.54 14.42
C GLN A 144 -47.62 12.66 13.21
N ALA A 145 -48.01 12.20 12.01
CA ALA A 145 -49.12 12.57 11.11
C ALA A 145 -48.83 13.83 10.28
N GLU A 146 -49.25 13.75 9.01
CA GLU A 146 -49.44 14.85 8.01
C GLU A 146 -48.16 15.38 7.33
N GLU A 147 -47.98 15.10 6.03
CA GLU A 147 -48.46 15.82 4.84
C GLU A 147 -47.45 16.87 4.33
N GLN A 148 -47.22 16.82 3.01
CA GLN A 148 -46.70 17.84 2.07
C GLN A 148 -45.76 17.12 1.09
N SER A 149 -46.19 16.67 -0.09
CA SER A 149 -46.90 17.41 -1.14
C SER A 149 -46.35 18.81 -1.35
N SER A 150 -45.32 18.90 -2.20
CA SER A 150 -45.22 19.95 -3.22
C SER A 150 -44.19 19.56 -4.27
N ALA A 151 -44.72 19.14 -5.40
CA ALA A 151 -44.05 19.18 -6.69
C ALA A 151 -43.79 20.65 -7.05
N THR A 152 -42.52 21.06 -7.07
CA THR A 152 -42.10 22.29 -7.74
C THR A 152 -41.26 21.91 -8.94
N ALA A 153 -41.95 21.75 -10.07
CA ALA A 153 -41.34 21.71 -11.39
C ALA A 153 -40.79 23.11 -11.72
N ALA A 154 -39.57 23.40 -11.26
CA ALA A 154 -38.82 24.55 -11.71
C ALA A 154 -38.15 24.21 -13.04
N ARG A 155 -38.62 24.85 -14.12
CA ARG A 155 -37.99 24.83 -15.44
C ARG A 155 -36.51 25.26 -15.31
N PRO A 156 -35.55 24.46 -15.80
CA PRO A 156 -34.16 24.90 -15.88
C PRO A 156 -34.02 25.93 -17.02
N MET A 157 -33.51 27.11 -16.69
CA MET A 157 -33.01 28.03 -17.70
C MET A 157 -31.71 27.47 -18.32
N PRO A 158 -31.47 27.67 -19.62
CA PRO A 158 -30.23 27.24 -20.27
C PRO A 158 -29.10 28.17 -19.83
N ASP A 159 -28.33 27.75 -18.83
CA ASP A 159 -27.15 28.48 -18.40
C ASP A 159 -25.96 28.18 -19.33
N THR A 160 -25.17 29.23 -19.51
CA THR A 160 -24.27 29.48 -20.63
C THR A 160 -23.06 28.56 -20.68
N ALA A 161 -23.03 27.71 -21.72
CA ALA A 161 -21.89 27.26 -22.54
C ALA A 161 -20.46 27.34 -21.96
N ARG A 162 -20.23 26.77 -20.78
CA ARG A 162 -18.93 26.14 -20.47
C ARG A 162 -19.05 24.67 -20.84
N PRO A 163 -17.98 23.98 -21.27
CA PRO A 163 -18.00 22.53 -21.44
C PRO A 163 -18.35 21.93 -20.09
N HIS A 164 -19.64 21.65 -19.91
CA HIS A 164 -20.18 21.14 -18.67
C HIS A 164 -19.68 19.72 -18.61
N VAL A 165 -18.58 19.53 -17.87
CA VAL A 165 -18.09 18.20 -17.57
C VAL A 165 -19.30 17.44 -17.02
N ASP A 166 -19.61 16.31 -17.64
CA ASP A 166 -20.78 15.53 -17.32
C ASP A 166 -20.59 14.86 -15.95
N ALA A 167 -20.89 15.64 -14.91
CA ALA A 167 -20.66 15.27 -13.53
C ALA A 167 -21.47 14.02 -13.15
N ALA A 168 -22.66 13.86 -13.74
CA ALA A 168 -23.51 12.71 -13.54
C ALA A 168 -22.91 11.44 -14.16
N ALA A 169 -22.35 11.54 -15.38
CA ALA A 169 -21.63 10.42 -16.00
C ALA A 169 -20.39 10.02 -15.20
N ILE A 170 -19.59 10.99 -14.72
CA ILE A 170 -18.42 10.72 -13.87
C ILE A 170 -18.84 10.07 -12.55
N ALA A 171 -19.87 10.59 -11.88
CA ALA A 171 -20.38 10.02 -10.64
C ALA A 171 -20.90 8.58 -10.82
N SER A 172 -21.56 8.30 -11.95
CA SER A 172 -22.03 6.95 -12.29
C SER A 172 -20.84 6.01 -12.51
N ARG A 173 -19.84 6.43 -13.28
CA ARG A 173 -18.61 5.65 -13.52
C ARG A 173 -17.85 5.34 -12.23
N LEU A 174 -17.75 6.31 -11.31
CA LEU A 174 -17.12 6.10 -10.00
C LEU A 174 -17.82 5.04 -9.13
N ARG A 175 -19.13 4.84 -9.30
CA ARG A 175 -19.88 3.80 -8.58
C ARG A 175 -19.65 2.40 -9.15
N GLU A 176 -19.16 2.29 -10.38
CA GLU A 176 -18.83 1.02 -11.03
C GLU A 176 -17.45 0.50 -10.62
N ILE A 177 -16.51 1.41 -10.38
CA ILE A 177 -15.12 1.09 -10.02
C ILE A 177 -15.05 0.41 -8.66
N GLU A 178 -14.20 -0.61 -8.54
CA GLU A 178 -14.11 -1.45 -7.35
C GLU A 178 -13.10 -0.95 -6.32
N THR A 179 -12.02 -0.32 -6.78
CA THR A 179 -10.88 0.06 -5.94
C THR A 179 -10.71 1.58 -5.85
N GLU A 180 -10.26 2.06 -4.69
CA GLU A 180 -9.98 3.49 -4.49
C GLU A 180 -8.86 3.98 -5.42
N GLU A 181 -7.90 3.11 -5.73
CA GLU A 181 -6.74 3.40 -6.58
C GLU A 181 -7.15 3.64 -8.04
N GLU A 182 -8.00 2.78 -8.61
CA GLU A 182 -8.55 2.97 -9.96
C GLU A 182 -9.42 4.22 -10.05
N GLY A 183 -10.24 4.49 -9.02
CA GLY A 183 -11.08 5.67 -8.98
C GLY A 183 -10.28 6.97 -8.90
N ALA A 184 -9.20 6.98 -8.12
CA ALA A 184 -8.27 8.11 -8.05
C ALA A 184 -7.55 8.33 -9.39
N ALA A 185 -7.08 7.26 -10.03
CA ALA A 185 -6.47 7.35 -11.36
C ALA A 185 -7.46 7.93 -12.38
N TYR A 186 -8.72 7.47 -12.37
CA TYR A 186 -9.77 7.97 -13.24
C TYR A 186 -10.04 9.47 -13.04
N LEU A 187 -10.17 9.93 -11.79
CA LEU A 187 -10.38 11.35 -11.48
C LEU A 187 -9.22 12.24 -11.96
N ARG A 188 -7.98 11.74 -11.87
CA ARG A 188 -6.80 12.46 -12.38
C ARG A 188 -6.81 12.56 -13.91
N THR A 189 -7.21 11.51 -14.62
CA THR A 189 -7.34 11.54 -16.09
C THR A 189 -8.37 12.54 -16.56
N GLN A 190 -9.47 12.73 -15.80
CA GLN A 190 -10.48 13.73 -16.13
C GLN A 190 -10.02 15.17 -15.88
N ALA A 191 -8.88 15.38 -15.22
CA ALA A 191 -8.27 16.68 -14.94
C ALA A 191 -9.29 17.72 -14.40
N LEU A 192 -10.16 17.28 -13.49
CA LEU A 192 -11.23 18.12 -12.94
C LEU A 192 -10.66 19.27 -12.13
N ASP A 193 -11.17 20.47 -12.39
CA ASP A 193 -10.94 21.61 -11.53
C ASP A 193 -11.76 21.49 -10.24
N ARG A 194 -11.55 22.43 -9.31
CA ARG A 194 -12.25 22.40 -8.02
C ARG A 194 -13.77 22.47 -8.19
N GLN A 195 -14.26 23.24 -9.17
CA GLN A 195 -15.71 23.34 -9.42
C GLN A 195 -16.26 22.02 -9.97
N GLY A 196 -15.55 21.37 -10.90
CA GLY A 196 -15.90 20.05 -11.40
C GLY A 196 -15.95 19.00 -10.30
N LEU A 197 -14.99 19.00 -9.36
CA LEU A 197 -15.03 18.10 -8.21
C LEU A 197 -16.24 18.35 -7.30
N LEU A 198 -16.62 19.61 -7.07
CA LEU A 198 -17.81 19.95 -6.27
C LEU A 198 -19.10 19.53 -6.97
N ALA A 199 -19.19 19.67 -8.31
CA ALA A 199 -20.33 19.20 -9.08
C ALA A 199 -20.50 17.68 -8.99
N VAL A 200 -19.41 16.91 -9.14
CA VAL A 200 -19.45 15.45 -8.98
C VAL A 200 -19.76 15.06 -7.53
N ALA A 201 -19.26 15.81 -6.54
CA ALA A 201 -19.59 15.58 -5.13
C ALA A 201 -21.09 15.80 -4.84
N ALA A 202 -21.71 16.80 -5.47
CA ALA A 202 -23.15 17.03 -5.38
C ALA A 202 -23.96 15.85 -5.95
N GLU A 203 -23.55 15.30 -7.10
CA GLU A 203 -24.14 14.10 -7.71
C GLU A 203 -23.99 12.84 -6.83
N LEU A 204 -22.90 12.75 -6.07
CA LEU A 204 -22.70 11.72 -5.04
C LEU A 204 -23.43 12.01 -3.72
N ARG A 205 -24.22 13.10 -3.66
CA ARG A 205 -24.97 13.57 -2.49
C ARG A 205 -24.08 13.84 -1.26
N LEU A 206 -22.83 14.26 -1.48
CA LEU A 206 -21.94 14.68 -0.40
C LEU A 206 -22.29 16.12 0.01
N THR A 207 -22.55 16.32 1.30
CA THR A 207 -22.84 17.65 1.86
C THR A 207 -21.63 18.22 2.60
N ARG A 208 -21.60 19.54 2.80
CA ARG A 208 -20.56 20.27 3.55
C ARG A 208 -19.14 20.05 3.00
N VAL A 209 -18.99 19.96 1.68
CA VAL A 209 -17.71 19.69 1.00
C VAL A 209 -16.90 20.94 0.66
N ASP A 210 -17.51 22.12 0.71
CA ASP A 210 -16.91 23.37 0.22
C ASP A 210 -15.63 23.78 0.95
N ARG A 211 -15.52 23.38 2.23
CA ARG A 211 -14.39 23.70 3.12
C ARG A 211 -13.23 22.71 3.02
N LEU A 212 -13.42 21.59 2.31
CA LEU A 212 -12.40 20.55 2.19
C LEU A 212 -11.34 20.95 1.16
N LYS A 213 -10.11 20.52 1.41
CA LYS A 213 -9.04 20.59 0.40
C LYS A 213 -9.35 19.61 -0.73
N ALA A 214 -8.89 19.89 -1.94
CA ALA A 214 -9.16 19.05 -3.13
C ALA A 214 -8.82 17.56 -2.91
N ALA A 215 -7.66 17.26 -2.29
CA ALA A 215 -7.26 15.88 -1.98
C ALA A 215 -8.18 15.19 -0.95
N GLU A 216 -8.71 15.94 0.02
CA GLU A 216 -9.65 15.40 1.00
C GLU A 216 -11.05 15.20 0.40
N LEU A 217 -11.45 16.08 -0.51
CA LEU A 217 -12.67 15.98 -1.29
C LEU A 217 -12.65 14.72 -2.17
N GLU A 218 -11.56 14.52 -2.93
CA GLU A 218 -11.33 13.34 -3.75
C GLU A 218 -11.46 12.06 -2.90
N LYS A 219 -10.78 12.00 -1.75
CA LYS A 219 -10.83 10.86 -0.85
C LYS A 219 -12.25 10.58 -0.32
N ARG A 220 -13.03 11.62 0.01
CA ARG A 220 -14.42 11.45 0.46
C ARG A 220 -15.34 10.99 -0.68
N MET A 221 -15.14 11.50 -1.89
CA MET A 221 -15.89 11.08 -3.07
C MET A 221 -15.69 9.60 -3.37
N LEU A 222 -14.43 9.14 -3.39
CA LEU A 222 -14.09 7.73 -3.61
C LEU A 222 -14.69 6.82 -2.53
N LYS A 223 -14.52 7.21 -1.25
CA LYS A 223 -15.09 6.46 -0.12
C LYS A 223 -16.61 6.36 -0.19
N GLN A 224 -17.29 7.43 -0.63
CA GLN A 224 -18.75 7.44 -0.77
C GLN A 224 -19.22 6.58 -1.94
N ALA A 225 -18.60 6.73 -3.11
CA ALA A 225 -18.96 5.99 -4.33
C ALA A 225 -18.77 4.47 -4.14
N ILE A 226 -17.61 4.05 -3.66
CA ILE A 226 -17.28 2.64 -3.44
C ILE A 226 -18.00 2.09 -2.21
N GLY A 227 -18.10 2.89 -1.15
CA GLY A 227 -18.79 2.50 0.08
C GLY A 227 -20.27 2.20 -0.12
N ALA A 228 -20.96 2.97 -0.99
CA ALA A 228 -22.35 2.70 -1.34
C ALA A 228 -22.50 1.32 -2.02
N ARG A 229 -21.66 1.02 -3.03
CA ARG A 229 -21.68 -0.28 -3.72
C ARG A 229 -21.43 -1.44 -2.76
N ARG A 230 -20.43 -1.34 -1.87
CA ARG A 230 -20.09 -2.42 -0.91
C ARG A 230 -21.27 -2.78 -0.01
N LYS A 231 -22.06 -1.78 0.41
CA LYS A 231 -23.29 -2.02 1.19
C LYS A 231 -24.31 -2.80 0.37
N PHE A 232 -24.55 -2.44 -0.90
CA PHE A 232 -25.52 -3.12 -1.75
C PHE A 232 -25.07 -4.51 -2.23
N ALA A 233 -23.78 -4.72 -2.49
CA ALA A 233 -23.24 -6.03 -2.87
C ALA A 233 -23.39 -7.06 -1.76
N GLY A 234 -23.27 -6.63 -0.49
CA GLY A 234 -23.56 -7.47 0.67
C GLY A 234 -25.03 -7.86 0.79
N LEU A 235 -25.96 -6.96 0.47
CA LEU A 235 -27.40 -7.23 0.51
C LEU A 235 -27.86 -8.21 -0.58
N ARG A 236 -27.19 -8.29 -1.74
CA ARG A 236 -27.55 -9.23 -2.82
C ARG A 236 -27.19 -10.69 -2.53
N LYS A 237 -26.46 -10.98 -1.46
CA LYS A 237 -26.04 -12.34 -1.06
C LYS A 237 -26.90 -12.95 0.05
N TRP A 238 -27.98 -12.28 0.44
CA TRP A 238 -28.99 -12.76 1.37
C TRP A 238 -30.29 -13.03 0.61
#